data_AF-A0AAN6DXX7-F1
#
_entry.id   AF-A0AAN6DXX7-F1
#
_cell.length_a   1.000
_cell.length_b   1.000
_cell.length_c   1.000
_cell.angle_alpha   90.00
_cell.angle_beta   90.00
_cell.angle_gamma   90.00
#
_symmetry.space_group_name_H-M   'P 1'
#
loop_
_entity.id
_entity.type
_entity.pdbx_description
1 polymer ?
#
loop_
_entity_poly.entity_id
_entity_poly.type
_entity_poly.pdbx_seq_one_letter_code
_entity_poly.pdbx_strand_id
1 'polypeptide(L)'
;MQSIHTAKSPKQQPEEKRLRRFRSKPPASFQVKLSRARTQRMIVLGRRRDTIDGAPAEHIDIVGSTGNVYEVTISHMPACTCPDSTKGNECKHKVYAMNTVLKAPEDLQYQLALLTSELEDIFAHAPPIPTDIVDGEDEESHDGKRKSTDGECPICYMDLDPEHNKLVWCKAQCGHNLHKSCFDQWAASQAGKEVRCVYCRSTWEMDVGDANAIKSAGEHTADGYVNVADHFGMSRARDYSGYHQPWVRRQIGLGW
;
A
#
# COMPACT_ATOMS: atom_id res chain seq x y z
N MET A 1 49.62 48.17 13.13
CA MET A 1 48.60 47.95 12.08
C MET A 1 48.18 46.49 12.18
N GLN A 2 47.07 46.20 12.87
CA GLN A 2 46.54 44.84 12.98
C GLN A 2 45.67 44.55 11.75
N SER A 3 46.08 43.58 10.95
CA SER A 3 45.32 43.10 9.79
C SER A 3 44.03 42.42 10.28
N ILE A 4 42.91 42.98 9.86
CA ILE A 4 41.58 42.42 10.12
C ILE A 4 41.36 41.32 9.07
N HIS A 5 41.47 40.07 9.48
CA HIS A 5 41.10 38.94 8.62
C HIS A 5 39.57 38.86 8.52
N THR A 6 39.01 39.34 7.41
CA THR A 6 37.61 39.09 7.05
C THR A 6 37.38 37.61 6.84
N ALA A 7 36.57 37.00 7.71
CA ALA A 7 36.09 35.64 7.57
C ALA A 7 35.24 35.51 6.30
N LYS A 8 35.57 34.56 5.43
CA LYS A 8 34.73 34.19 4.27
C LYS A 8 33.45 33.54 4.78
N SER A 9 32.29 34.06 4.35
CA SER A 9 31.00 33.44 4.60
C SER A 9 30.96 32.00 4.07
N PRO A 10 30.24 31.07 4.74
CA PRO A 10 30.13 29.69 4.29
C PRO A 10 29.47 29.65 2.91
N LYS A 11 30.04 28.91 1.96
CA LYS A 11 29.38 28.61 0.68
C LYS A 11 28.10 27.83 1.00
N GLN A 12 26.94 28.42 0.71
CA GLN A 12 25.65 27.71 0.77
C GLN A 12 25.76 26.47 -0.10
N GLN A 13 25.38 25.31 0.44
CA GLN A 13 25.30 24.10 -0.37
C GLN A 13 24.27 24.31 -1.49
N PRO A 14 24.52 23.76 -2.69
CA PRO A 14 23.57 23.89 -3.79
C PRO A 14 22.22 23.29 -3.38
N GLU A 15 21.16 24.07 -3.54
CA GLU A 15 19.78 23.64 -3.27
C GLU A 15 19.44 22.42 -4.16
N GLU A 16 18.91 21.36 -3.53
CA GLU A 16 18.52 20.14 -4.25
C GLU A 16 17.50 20.46 -5.33
N LYS A 17 17.78 20.05 -6.57
CA LYS A 17 16.89 20.30 -7.70
C LYS A 17 15.95 19.13 -7.93
N ARG A 18 14.64 19.39 -7.88
CA ARG A 18 13.62 18.40 -8.23
C ARG A 18 13.75 17.90 -9.68
N LEU A 19 13.68 16.59 -9.88
CA LEU A 19 13.85 15.94 -11.20
C LEU A 19 12.69 16.21 -12.18
N ARG A 20 11.51 16.58 -11.67
CA ARG A 20 10.34 16.99 -12.45
C ARG A 20 9.77 18.28 -11.89
N ARG A 21 9.01 19.03 -12.69
CA ARG A 21 8.35 20.24 -12.22
C ARG A 21 7.33 19.90 -11.13
N PHE A 22 7.33 20.66 -10.04
CA PHE A 22 6.31 20.59 -9.00
C PHE A 22 4.93 20.94 -9.58
N ARG A 23 3.93 20.12 -9.26
CA ARG A 23 2.53 20.35 -9.59
C ARG A 23 1.89 21.10 -8.44
N SER A 24 1.39 22.31 -8.68
CA SER A 24 0.72 23.10 -7.65
C SER A 24 -0.71 22.66 -7.35
N LYS A 25 -1.32 21.86 -8.23
CA LYS A 25 -2.67 21.33 -8.08
C LYS A 25 -2.75 19.91 -8.65
N PRO A 26 -3.62 19.04 -8.10
CA PRO A 26 -3.81 17.69 -8.61
C PRO A 26 -4.38 17.73 -10.05
N PRO A 27 -3.74 17.07 -11.03
CA PRO A 27 -4.28 17.00 -12.38
C PRO A 27 -5.54 16.13 -12.43
N ALA A 28 -6.43 16.35 -13.40
CA ALA A 28 -7.64 15.54 -13.57
C ALA A 28 -7.34 14.04 -13.75
N SER A 29 -6.22 13.71 -14.41
CA SER A 29 -5.76 12.34 -14.58
C SER A 29 -5.38 11.67 -13.25
N PHE A 30 -4.89 12.42 -12.27
CA PHE A 30 -4.63 11.92 -10.91
C PHE A 30 -5.95 11.61 -10.19
N GLN A 31 -6.95 12.48 -10.28
CA GLN A 31 -8.25 12.29 -9.63
C GLN A 31 -8.95 10.98 -10.08
N VAL A 32 -8.88 10.66 -11.38
CA VAL A 32 -9.40 9.39 -11.92
C VAL A 32 -8.67 8.20 -11.29
N LYS A 33 -7.34 8.27 -11.16
CA LYS A 33 -6.53 7.20 -10.56
C LYS A 33 -6.76 7.08 -9.06
N LEU A 34 -6.93 8.21 -8.37
CA LEU A 34 -7.25 8.26 -6.94
C LEU A 34 -8.61 7.61 -6.66
N SER A 35 -9.63 7.93 -7.47
CA SER A 35 -10.94 7.28 -7.39
C SER A 35 -10.80 5.76 -7.56
N ARG A 36 -10.08 5.32 -8.59
CA ARG A 36 -9.81 3.89 -8.82
C ARG A 36 -9.00 3.25 -7.69
N ALA A 37 -8.04 3.98 -7.12
CA ALA A 37 -7.23 3.49 -6.01
C ALA A 37 -8.04 3.28 -4.73
N ARG A 38 -9.05 4.12 -4.49
CA ARG A 38 -9.95 4.04 -3.34
C ARG A 38 -11.08 3.02 -3.50
N THR A 39 -11.43 2.66 -4.73
CA THR A 39 -12.61 1.82 -5.03
C THR A 39 -12.26 0.41 -5.48
N GLN A 40 -11.17 0.25 -6.21
CA GLN A 40 -10.75 -1.06 -6.70
C GLN A 40 -9.90 -1.75 -5.64
N ARG A 41 -10.25 -2.99 -5.30
CA ARG A 41 -9.53 -3.79 -4.30
C ARG A 41 -8.06 -3.94 -4.69
N MET A 42 -7.17 -3.58 -3.77
CA MET A 42 -5.72 -3.79 -3.85
C MET A 42 -5.23 -4.25 -2.48
N ILE A 43 -4.19 -5.08 -2.46
CA ILE A 43 -3.62 -5.66 -1.24
C ILE A 43 -2.12 -5.41 -1.24
N VAL A 44 -1.59 -4.91 -0.12
CA VAL A 44 -0.14 -4.76 0.06
C VAL A 44 0.41 -6.08 0.58
N LEU A 45 1.27 -6.76 -0.18
CA LEU A 45 1.92 -7.99 0.28
C LEU A 45 3.06 -7.72 1.25
N GLY A 46 3.88 -6.73 0.95
CA GLY A 46 5.09 -6.44 1.69
C GLY A 46 5.56 -5.01 1.43
N ARG A 47 6.30 -4.49 2.40
CA ARG A 47 6.95 -3.18 2.34
C ARG A 47 8.40 -3.36 2.79
N ARG A 48 9.34 -2.71 2.12
CA ARG A 48 10.75 -2.81 2.45
C ARG A 48 11.43 -1.47 2.24
N ARG A 49 12.04 -0.95 3.31
CA ARG A 49 12.85 0.28 3.23
C ARG A 49 14.17 0.00 2.53
N ASP A 50 14.67 1.03 1.86
CA ASP A 50 15.90 1.00 1.10
C ASP A 50 16.52 2.40 1.09
N THR A 51 17.71 2.52 0.52
CA THR A 51 18.36 3.81 0.25
C THR A 51 18.79 3.84 -1.21
N ILE A 52 18.23 4.79 -1.97
CA ILE A 52 18.52 4.97 -3.40
C ILE A 52 19.14 6.36 -3.56
N ASP A 53 20.32 6.42 -4.16
CA ASP A 53 21.07 7.66 -4.41
C ASP A 53 21.27 8.52 -3.15
N GLY A 54 21.44 7.87 -1.98
CA GLY A 54 21.64 8.54 -0.69
C GLY A 54 20.38 9.10 -0.04
N ALA A 55 19.19 8.89 -0.62
CA ALA A 55 17.91 9.26 -0.03
C ALA A 55 17.11 8.02 0.39
N PRO A 56 16.22 8.14 1.40
CA PRO A 56 15.36 7.03 1.77
C PRO A 56 14.42 6.66 0.62
N ALA A 57 14.17 5.36 0.49
CA ALA A 57 13.25 4.80 -0.47
C ALA A 57 12.45 3.65 0.15
N GLU A 58 11.32 3.32 -0.47
CA GLU A 58 10.51 2.18 -0.04
C GLU A 58 9.96 1.40 -1.23
N HIS A 59 10.11 0.09 -1.18
CA HIS A 59 9.52 -0.86 -2.13
C HIS A 59 8.25 -1.45 -1.54
N ILE A 60 7.16 -1.44 -2.31
CA ILE A 60 5.83 -1.86 -1.87
C ILE A 60 5.27 -2.84 -2.90
N ASP A 61 5.08 -4.08 -2.49
CA ASP A 61 4.45 -5.11 -3.31
C ASP A 61 2.94 -4.99 -3.22
N ILE A 62 2.28 -4.75 -4.35
CA ILE A 62 0.83 -4.55 -4.42
C ILE A 62 0.20 -5.58 -5.35
N VAL A 63 -0.74 -6.34 -4.81
CA VAL A 63 -1.69 -7.12 -5.61
C VAL A 63 -2.73 -6.17 -6.21
N GLY A 64 -2.75 -6.09 -7.53
CA GLY A 64 -3.76 -5.35 -8.28
C GLY A 64 -5.13 -6.03 -8.27
N SER A 65 -6.12 -5.35 -8.86
CA SER A 65 -7.53 -5.80 -8.85
C SER A 65 -7.81 -7.12 -9.57
N THR A 66 -6.86 -7.64 -10.35
CA THR A 66 -6.96 -8.94 -11.04
C THR A 66 -6.01 -10.00 -10.46
N GLY A 67 -5.43 -9.74 -9.29
CA GLY A 67 -4.49 -10.65 -8.62
C GLY A 67 -3.03 -10.55 -9.03
N ASN A 68 -2.68 -9.75 -10.05
CA ASN A 68 -1.27 -9.56 -10.44
C ASN A 68 -0.50 -8.77 -9.38
N VAL A 69 0.69 -9.23 -9.03
CA VAL A 69 1.60 -8.52 -8.13
C VAL A 69 2.42 -7.51 -8.93
N TYR A 70 2.47 -6.27 -8.44
CA TYR A 70 3.29 -5.19 -8.96
C TYR A 70 4.09 -4.56 -7.83
N GLU A 71 5.36 -4.31 -8.07
CA GLU A 71 6.20 -3.55 -7.14
C GLU A 71 6.06 -2.07 -7.47
N VAL A 72 5.88 -1.25 -6.43
CA VAL A 72 5.96 0.21 -6.47
C VAL A 72 7.18 0.64 -5.67
N THR A 73 8.05 1.42 -6.29
CA THR A 73 9.22 2.01 -5.62
C THR A 73 8.96 3.49 -5.44
N ILE A 74 8.97 3.95 -4.18
CA ILE A 74 8.91 5.36 -3.83
C ILE A 74 10.33 5.85 -3.57
N SER A 75 10.80 6.74 -4.43
CA SER A 75 12.12 7.38 -4.43
C SER A 75 12.00 8.77 -5.07
N HIS A 76 13.11 9.43 -5.42
CA HIS A 76 13.05 10.72 -6.13
C HIS A 76 12.23 10.67 -7.43
N MET A 77 12.13 9.49 -8.08
CA MET A 77 11.20 9.25 -9.18
C MET A 77 10.35 8.00 -8.90
N PRO A 78 9.12 8.16 -8.41
CA PRO A 78 8.24 7.03 -8.14
C PRO A 78 8.02 6.14 -9.37
N ALA A 79 8.29 4.85 -9.21
CA ALA A 79 8.24 3.85 -10.26
C ALA A 79 7.27 2.71 -9.91
N CYS A 80 6.84 1.97 -10.92
CA CYS A 80 6.03 0.78 -10.73
C CYS A 80 6.24 -0.19 -11.90
N THR A 81 6.23 -1.49 -11.62
CA THR A 81 6.41 -2.55 -12.63
C THR A 81 5.16 -2.82 -13.48
N CYS A 82 4.04 -2.13 -13.22
CA CYS A 82 2.80 -2.35 -13.97
C CYS A 82 2.85 -1.78 -15.40
N PRO A 83 2.06 -2.34 -16.34
CA PRO A 83 2.08 -1.94 -17.75
C PRO A 83 1.81 -0.46 -18.04
N ASP A 84 1.10 0.22 -17.15
CA ASP A 84 0.81 1.65 -17.31
C ASP A 84 2.03 2.51 -16.96
N SER A 85 2.75 2.14 -15.90
CA SER A 85 3.95 2.85 -15.47
C SER A 85 5.15 2.58 -16.39
N THR A 86 5.29 1.36 -16.92
CA THR A 86 6.36 1.04 -17.88
C THR A 86 6.21 1.81 -19.20
N LYS A 87 5.00 2.28 -19.53
CA LYS A 87 4.74 3.20 -20.65
C LYS A 87 4.99 4.67 -20.31
N GLY A 88 5.54 4.97 -19.13
CA GLY A 88 5.84 6.32 -18.67
C GLY A 88 4.67 7.06 -18.03
N ASN A 89 3.52 6.39 -17.81
CA ASN A 89 2.38 7.03 -17.17
C ASN A 89 2.47 6.98 -15.65
N GLU A 90 1.75 7.90 -15.00
CA GLU A 90 1.39 7.73 -13.59
C GLU A 90 0.26 6.71 -13.51
N CYS A 91 0.45 5.63 -12.74
CA CYS A 91 -0.52 4.53 -12.63
C CYS A 91 -1.29 4.60 -11.30
N LYS A 92 -2.39 3.85 -11.20
CA LYS A 92 -3.16 3.76 -9.94
C LYS A 92 -2.37 3.17 -8.76
N HIS A 93 -1.38 2.30 -9.00
CA HIS A 93 -0.61 1.68 -7.93
C HIS A 93 0.31 2.69 -7.22
N LYS A 94 0.94 3.61 -7.97
CA LYS A 94 1.70 4.73 -7.40
C LYS A 94 0.80 5.63 -6.55
N VAL A 95 -0.40 5.94 -7.05
CA VAL A 95 -1.39 6.73 -6.31
C VAL A 95 -1.86 6.02 -5.05
N TYR A 96 -2.10 4.71 -5.10
CA TYR A 96 -2.48 3.89 -3.94
C TYR A 96 -1.37 3.85 -2.88
N ALA A 97 -0.12 3.65 -3.30
CA ALA A 97 1.03 3.67 -2.40
C ALA A 97 1.12 5.01 -1.66
N MET A 98 1.05 6.14 -2.38
CA MET A 98 1.16 7.47 -1.77
C MET A 98 -0.06 7.82 -0.89
N ASN A 99 -1.29 7.61 -1.38
CA ASN A 99 -2.51 8.03 -0.68
C ASN A 99 -2.92 7.09 0.45
N THR A 100 -2.86 5.78 0.22
CA THR A 100 -3.47 4.78 1.11
C THR A 100 -2.42 4.10 2.00
N VAL A 101 -1.29 3.69 1.42
CA VAL A 101 -0.26 2.93 2.15
C VAL A 101 0.58 3.85 3.02
N LEU A 102 1.20 4.87 2.40
CA LEU A 102 2.11 5.80 3.08
C LEU A 102 1.38 6.97 3.72
N LYS A 103 0.13 7.24 3.33
CA LYS A 103 -0.65 8.40 3.80
C LYS A 103 0.13 9.72 3.66
N ALA A 104 0.86 9.86 2.56
CA ALA A 104 1.70 11.03 2.28
C ALA A 104 0.89 12.34 2.33
N PRO A 105 1.54 13.49 2.63
CA PRO A 105 0.91 14.80 2.51
C PRO A 105 0.20 14.99 1.16
N GLU A 106 -0.99 15.61 1.17
CA GLU A 106 -1.89 15.66 0.01
C GLU A 106 -1.23 16.24 -1.24
N ASP A 107 -0.43 17.29 -1.07
CA ASP A 107 0.31 17.97 -2.12
C ASP A 107 1.45 17.12 -2.71
N LEU A 108 1.97 16.15 -1.96
CA LEU A 108 3.01 15.22 -2.42
C LEU A 108 2.45 14.00 -3.16
N GLN A 109 1.20 13.62 -2.92
CA GLN A 109 0.58 12.39 -3.47
C GLN A 109 0.54 12.35 -5.00
N TYR A 110 0.57 13.50 -5.67
CA TYR A 110 0.46 13.62 -7.13
C TYR A 110 1.72 14.19 -7.79
N GLN A 111 2.85 14.24 -7.09
CA GLN A 111 4.11 14.68 -7.68
C GLN A 111 4.76 13.57 -8.52
N LEU A 112 5.41 13.95 -9.62
CA LEU A 112 6.13 13.00 -10.49
C LEU A 112 7.60 12.80 -10.08
N ALA A 113 8.09 13.65 -9.19
CA ALA A 113 9.40 13.53 -8.58
C ALA A 113 9.34 14.16 -7.19
N LEU A 114 10.11 13.61 -6.26
CA LEU A 114 10.21 14.03 -4.86
C LEU A 114 11.64 14.51 -4.56
N LEU A 115 11.77 15.39 -3.58
CA LEU A 115 13.05 15.76 -2.97
C LEU A 115 13.42 14.79 -1.85
N THR A 116 14.67 14.82 -1.42
CA THR A 116 15.14 14.01 -0.28
C THR A 116 14.37 14.36 0.99
N SER A 117 14.19 15.65 1.28
CA SER A 117 13.43 16.11 2.45
C SER A 117 11.95 15.71 2.42
N GLU A 118 11.35 15.61 1.23
CA GLU A 118 9.97 15.15 1.07
C GLU A 118 9.86 13.65 1.29
N LEU A 119 10.83 12.87 0.82
CA LEU A 119 10.89 11.42 1.09
C LEU A 119 11.03 11.16 2.58
N GLU A 120 11.91 11.90 3.26
CA GLU A 120 12.07 11.84 4.72
C GLU A 120 10.75 12.15 5.43
N ASP A 121 10.06 13.22 5.05
CA ASP A 121 8.78 13.61 5.66
C ASP A 121 7.68 12.56 5.42
N ILE A 122 7.59 12.01 4.21
CA ILE A 122 6.64 10.95 3.87
C ILE A 122 6.89 9.70 4.74
N PHE A 123 8.14 9.25 4.85
CA PHE A 123 8.44 8.00 5.55
C PHE A 123 8.45 8.15 7.07
N ALA A 124 8.71 9.35 7.60
CA ALA A 124 8.59 9.65 9.02
C ALA A 124 7.13 9.56 9.51
N HIS A 125 6.17 9.95 8.67
CA HIS A 125 4.74 9.93 8.98
C HIS A 125 4.00 8.68 8.43
N ALA A 126 4.70 7.83 7.68
CA ALA A 126 4.12 6.62 7.15
C ALA A 126 3.73 5.63 8.27
N PRO A 127 2.61 4.88 8.12
CA PRO A 127 2.30 3.78 9.02
C PRO A 127 3.48 2.81 9.15
N PRO A 128 3.65 2.14 10.30
CA PRO A 128 4.72 1.17 10.48
C PRO A 128 4.62 0.05 9.45
N ILE A 129 5.76 -0.51 9.04
CA ILE A 129 5.82 -1.64 8.14
C ILE A 129 5.40 -2.89 8.93
N PRO A 130 4.40 -3.67 8.48
CA PRO A 130 3.91 -4.83 9.23
C PRO A 130 4.98 -5.88 9.57
N THR A 131 5.98 -6.06 8.70
CA THR A 131 7.10 -6.99 8.90
C THR A 131 8.17 -6.50 9.87
N ASP A 132 8.23 -5.19 10.18
CA ASP A 132 9.18 -4.65 11.15
C ASP A 132 8.68 -4.82 12.61
N ILE A 133 7.46 -5.37 12.79
CA ILE A 133 6.85 -5.64 14.10
C ILE A 133 7.14 -7.09 14.57
N VAL A 134 7.85 -7.90 13.77
CA VAL A 134 8.07 -9.32 14.07
C VAL A 134 9.49 -9.69 14.51
N ASP A 135 10.43 -8.75 14.52
CA ASP A 135 11.81 -8.97 14.99
C ASP A 135 12.05 -8.41 16.40
N GLY A 136 11.12 -8.72 17.31
CA GLY A 136 11.26 -8.51 18.74
C GLY A 136 10.99 -9.81 19.46
N GLU A 137 12.04 -10.61 19.66
CA GLU A 137 12.06 -11.69 20.64
C GLU A 137 12.02 -11.06 22.05
N ASP A 138 10.84 -10.64 22.50
CA ASP A 138 10.60 -10.36 23.91
C ASP A 138 9.37 -11.17 24.35
N GLU A 139 9.66 -12.36 24.90
CA GLU A 139 8.81 -12.95 25.93
C GLU A 139 8.59 -11.89 27.01
N GLU A 140 7.33 -11.67 27.38
CA GLU A 140 6.89 -10.74 28.43
C GLU A 140 6.97 -9.23 28.13
N SER A 141 6.16 -8.75 27.17
CA SER A 141 5.53 -7.43 27.36
C SER A 141 4.14 -7.32 26.72
N HIS A 142 3.13 -7.17 27.58
CA HIS A 142 1.84 -6.62 27.19
C HIS A 142 2.05 -5.17 26.75
N ASP A 143 1.95 -4.85 25.45
CA ASP A 143 1.70 -3.47 25.05
C ASP A 143 0.79 -3.33 23.80
N GLY A 144 -0.50 -3.14 24.05
CA GLY A 144 -1.22 -2.01 23.46
C GLY A 144 -2.18 -2.19 22.28
N LYS A 145 -2.26 -3.34 21.58
CA LYS A 145 -3.17 -3.44 20.40
C LYS A 145 -4.05 -4.68 20.28
N ARG A 146 -3.64 -5.86 20.74
CA ARG A 146 -4.49 -7.06 20.69
C ARG A 146 -5.12 -7.29 22.05
N LYS A 147 -6.45 -7.48 22.10
CA LYS A 147 -7.15 -7.86 23.33
C LYS A 147 -6.89 -9.33 23.66
N SER A 148 -7.13 -9.71 24.92
CA SER A 148 -7.13 -11.11 25.32
C SER A 148 -8.05 -11.94 24.43
N THR A 149 -7.69 -13.21 24.24
CA THR A 149 -8.56 -14.23 23.64
C THR A 149 -9.59 -14.76 24.64
N ASP A 150 -9.52 -14.34 25.91
CA ASP A 150 -10.54 -14.65 26.91
C ASP A 150 -11.81 -13.82 26.62
N GLY A 151 -12.74 -14.41 25.85
CA GLY A 151 -14.00 -13.78 25.50
C GLY A 151 -14.69 -14.46 24.32
N GLU A 152 -15.75 -13.84 23.82
CA GLU A 152 -16.57 -14.38 22.73
C GLU A 152 -16.33 -13.65 21.41
N CYS A 153 -16.49 -14.38 20.30
CA CYS A 153 -16.43 -13.81 18.97
C CYS A 153 -17.70 -12.97 18.71
N PRO A 154 -17.60 -11.68 18.34
CA PRO A 154 -18.76 -10.79 18.23
C PRO A 154 -19.68 -11.08 17.03
N ILE A 155 -19.34 -12.08 16.19
CA ILE A 155 -20.17 -12.50 15.05
C ILE A 155 -21.06 -13.68 15.46
N CYS A 156 -20.49 -14.69 16.12
CA CYS A 156 -21.18 -15.94 16.43
C CYS A 156 -21.48 -16.13 17.92
N TYR A 157 -20.94 -15.27 18.78
CA TYR A 157 -21.07 -15.31 20.25
C TYR A 157 -20.59 -16.63 20.86
N MET A 158 -19.64 -17.30 20.20
CA MET A 158 -18.95 -18.48 20.72
C MET A 158 -17.56 -18.09 21.23
N ASP A 159 -17.03 -18.86 22.18
CA ASP A 159 -15.72 -18.62 22.78
C ASP A 159 -14.61 -18.52 21.74
N LEU A 160 -13.72 -17.56 21.94
CA LEU A 160 -12.51 -17.33 21.16
C LEU A 160 -11.43 -18.33 21.55
N ASP A 161 -11.74 -19.61 21.35
CA ASP A 161 -10.84 -20.72 21.64
C ASP A 161 -9.79 -20.89 20.52
N PRO A 162 -8.51 -20.54 20.78
CA PRO A 162 -7.45 -20.64 19.79
C PRO A 162 -7.02 -22.08 19.50
N GLU A 163 -7.34 -23.05 20.36
CA GLU A 163 -7.01 -24.47 20.14
C GLU A 163 -7.91 -25.05 19.06
N HIS A 164 -9.19 -24.68 19.06
CA HIS A 164 -10.19 -25.21 18.13
C HIS A 164 -10.42 -24.31 16.91
N ASN A 165 -10.09 -23.02 16.98
CA ASN A 165 -10.34 -22.07 15.91
C ASN A 165 -9.15 -21.15 15.66
N LYS A 166 -8.75 -21.00 14.40
CA LYS A 166 -7.80 -19.94 14.02
C LYS A 166 -8.43 -18.57 14.30
N LEU A 167 -7.74 -17.75 15.07
CA LEU A 167 -8.19 -16.39 15.39
C LEU A 167 -7.51 -15.35 14.50
N VAL A 168 -8.27 -14.32 14.15
CA VAL A 168 -7.78 -13.07 13.55
C VAL A 168 -8.20 -11.91 14.45
N TRP A 169 -7.54 -10.76 14.36
CA TRP A 169 -7.85 -9.64 15.24
C TRP A 169 -7.66 -8.29 14.57
N CYS A 170 -8.33 -7.27 15.09
CA CYS A 170 -8.29 -5.93 14.52
C CYS A 170 -6.97 -5.22 14.87
N LYS A 171 -5.99 -5.27 13.97
CA LYS A 171 -4.69 -4.59 14.11
C LYS A 171 -4.75 -3.07 14.01
N ALA A 172 -5.73 -2.59 13.25
CA ALA A 172 -5.89 -1.18 12.92
C ALA A 172 -6.28 -0.30 14.13
N GLN A 173 -7.09 -0.81 15.07
CA GLN A 173 -7.58 0.03 16.18
C GLN A 173 -7.99 -0.74 17.44
N CYS A 174 -9.02 -1.59 17.38
CA CYS A 174 -9.72 -2.00 18.60
C CYS A 174 -9.23 -3.30 19.25
N GLY A 175 -8.39 -4.07 18.55
CA GLY A 175 -7.78 -5.26 19.12
C GLY A 175 -8.68 -6.48 19.31
N HIS A 176 -9.97 -6.41 18.99
CA HIS A 176 -10.87 -7.55 19.19
C HIS A 176 -10.50 -8.73 18.30
N ASN A 177 -10.54 -9.91 18.91
CA ASN A 177 -10.37 -11.20 18.23
C ASN A 177 -11.69 -11.66 17.62
N LEU A 178 -11.57 -12.42 16.52
CA LEU A 178 -12.64 -13.04 15.76
C LEU A 178 -12.15 -14.42 15.32
N HIS A 179 -13.06 -15.40 15.21
CA HIS A 179 -12.73 -16.61 14.46
C HIS A 179 -12.48 -16.24 13.00
N LYS A 180 -11.45 -16.82 12.40
CA LYS A 180 -11.09 -16.59 11.00
C LYS A 180 -12.26 -16.92 10.07
N SER A 181 -12.95 -18.03 10.31
CA SER A 181 -14.13 -18.44 9.52
C SER A 181 -15.24 -17.40 9.57
N CYS A 182 -15.58 -16.88 10.75
CA CYS A 182 -16.57 -15.81 10.92
C CYS A 182 -16.14 -14.52 10.23
N PHE A 183 -14.86 -14.14 10.37
CA PHE A 183 -14.32 -12.97 9.69
C PHE A 183 -14.34 -13.12 8.16
N ASP A 184 -13.95 -14.28 7.63
CA ASP A 184 -13.93 -14.54 6.19
C ASP A 184 -15.34 -14.43 5.59
N GLN A 185 -16.35 -14.96 6.27
CA GLN A 185 -17.76 -14.81 5.87
C GLN A 185 -18.22 -13.34 5.91
N TRP A 186 -17.87 -12.62 6.98
CA TRP A 186 -18.16 -11.19 7.06
C TRP A 186 -17.47 -10.42 5.93
N ALA A 187 -16.19 -10.64 5.71
CA ALA A 187 -15.42 -9.98 4.65
C ALA A 187 -15.99 -10.29 3.26
N ALA A 188 -16.43 -11.53 3.02
CA ALA A 188 -17.11 -11.90 1.79
C ALA A 188 -18.45 -11.17 1.61
N SER A 189 -19.20 -10.92 2.69
CA SER A 189 -20.43 -10.10 2.65
C SER A 189 -20.16 -8.62 2.29
N GLN A 190 -18.91 -8.16 2.45
CA GLN A 190 -18.47 -6.82 2.06
C GLN A 190 -17.91 -6.78 0.63
N ALA A 191 -18.23 -7.76 -0.23
CA ALA A 191 -17.77 -7.81 -1.61
C ALA A 191 -17.98 -6.48 -2.36
N GLY A 192 -16.89 -5.98 -2.96
CA GLY A 192 -16.88 -4.70 -3.67
C GLY A 192 -16.73 -3.45 -2.78
N LYS A 193 -16.56 -3.61 -1.46
CA LYS A 193 -16.32 -2.52 -0.50
C LYS A 193 -15.01 -2.72 0.26
N GLU A 194 -14.55 -1.64 0.89
CA GLU A 194 -13.45 -1.69 1.86
C GLU A 194 -13.85 -2.58 3.05
N VAL A 195 -13.08 -3.63 3.32
CA VAL A 195 -13.33 -4.51 4.48
C VAL A 195 -13.01 -3.74 5.75
N ARG A 196 -13.97 -3.72 6.68
CA ARG A 196 -13.88 -3.01 7.95
C ARG A 196 -14.08 -3.96 9.11
N CYS A 197 -13.46 -3.62 10.25
CA CYS A 197 -13.66 -4.34 11.50
C CYS A 197 -15.14 -4.33 11.88
N VAL A 198 -15.71 -5.50 12.17
CA VAL A 198 -17.12 -5.61 12.63
C VAL A 198 -17.38 -4.84 13.91
N TYR A 199 -16.35 -4.69 14.75
CA TYR A 199 -16.47 -4.10 16.06
C TYR A 199 -16.33 -2.57 16.00
N CYS A 200 -15.18 -2.06 15.54
CA CYS A 200 -14.87 -0.63 15.56
C CYS A 200 -15.01 0.07 14.19
N ARG A 201 -15.27 -0.68 13.12
CA ARG A 201 -15.46 -0.17 11.74
C ARG A 201 -14.25 0.50 11.09
N SER A 202 -13.08 0.45 11.70
CA SER A 202 -11.82 0.84 11.07
C SER A 202 -11.51 -0.09 9.90
N THR A 203 -10.80 0.43 8.89
CA THR A 203 -10.29 -0.38 7.78
C THR A 203 -9.51 -1.57 8.29
N TRP A 204 -9.84 -2.76 7.80
CA TRP A 204 -9.22 -3.99 8.27
C TRP A 204 -7.82 -4.15 7.67
N GLU A 205 -6.82 -4.28 8.53
CA GLU A 205 -5.46 -4.62 8.15
C GLU A 205 -5.33 -6.14 8.03
N MET A 206 -5.07 -6.62 6.82
CA MET A 206 -4.87 -8.04 6.56
C MET A 206 -3.47 -8.45 6.99
N ASP A 207 -3.38 -9.56 7.72
CA ASP A 207 -2.14 -10.34 7.79
C ASP A 207 -1.91 -10.97 6.43
N VAL A 208 -1.17 -10.25 5.61
CA VAL A 208 -0.58 -10.87 4.46
C VAL A 208 0.57 -11.70 5.04
N GLY A 209 0.39 -13.03 5.06
CA GLY A 209 1.43 -13.96 5.48
C GLY A 209 2.72 -13.74 4.69
N ASP A 210 3.76 -14.54 4.91
CA ASP A 210 5.06 -14.34 4.26
C ASP A 210 4.90 -13.98 2.77
N ALA A 211 5.18 -12.71 2.46
CA ALA A 211 4.96 -12.12 1.15
C ALA A 211 5.73 -12.90 0.08
N ASN A 212 6.90 -13.44 0.44
CA ASN A 212 7.71 -14.25 -0.45
C ASN A 212 7.03 -15.59 -0.71
N ALA A 213 6.52 -16.26 0.32
CA ALA A 213 5.77 -17.51 0.16
C ALA A 213 4.53 -17.32 -0.74
N ILE A 214 3.79 -16.23 -0.57
CA ILE A 214 2.61 -15.91 -1.41
C ILE A 214 3.03 -15.68 -2.86
N LYS A 215 4.11 -14.91 -3.10
CA LYS A 215 4.61 -14.70 -4.47
C LYS A 215 5.12 -16.00 -5.10
N SER A 216 5.83 -16.83 -4.34
CA SER A 216 6.36 -18.12 -4.81
C SER A 216 5.26 -19.14 -5.13
N ALA A 217 4.12 -19.07 -4.45
CA ALA A 217 2.96 -19.92 -4.74
C ALA A 217 2.08 -19.39 -5.89
N GLY A 218 2.30 -18.15 -6.34
CA GLY A 218 1.53 -17.53 -7.41
C GLY A 218 1.80 -18.13 -8.79
N GLU A 219 0.81 -18.05 -9.67
CA GLU A 219 0.93 -18.49 -11.06
C GLU A 219 1.54 -17.40 -11.94
N HIS A 220 2.40 -17.76 -12.87
CA HIS A 220 2.90 -16.81 -13.87
C HIS A 220 1.91 -16.64 -15.02
N THR A 221 1.57 -15.38 -15.30
CA THR A 221 0.78 -15.00 -16.49
C THR A 221 1.63 -15.05 -17.77
N ALA A 222 0.98 -15.09 -18.93
CA ALA A 222 1.67 -15.04 -20.23
C ALA A 222 2.54 -13.79 -20.42
N ASP A 223 2.18 -12.69 -19.75
CA ASP A 223 2.94 -11.42 -19.75
C ASP A 223 4.09 -11.41 -18.73
N GLY A 224 4.33 -12.53 -18.02
CA GLY A 224 5.43 -12.71 -17.07
C GLY A 224 5.15 -12.25 -15.64
N TYR A 225 3.96 -11.71 -15.34
CA TYR A 225 3.59 -11.29 -13.98
C TYR A 225 3.20 -12.48 -13.10
N VAL A 226 3.55 -12.42 -11.80
CA VAL A 226 3.05 -13.32 -10.76
C VAL A 226 1.61 -12.93 -10.43
N ASN A 227 0.70 -13.90 -10.46
CA ASN A 227 -0.71 -13.74 -10.11
C ASN A 227 -1.07 -14.57 -8.89
N VAL A 228 -1.67 -13.91 -7.91
CA VAL A 228 -2.06 -14.50 -6.61
C VAL A 228 -3.56 -14.35 -6.38
N ALA A 229 -4.36 -14.26 -7.45
CA ALA A 229 -5.81 -14.04 -7.35
C ALA A 229 -6.50 -15.08 -6.47
N ASP A 230 -6.14 -16.35 -6.63
CA ASP A 230 -6.77 -17.47 -5.93
C ASP A 230 -6.48 -17.44 -4.42
N HIS A 231 -5.30 -16.97 -4.01
CA HIS A 231 -4.95 -16.77 -2.61
C HIS A 231 -5.85 -15.73 -1.91
N PHE A 232 -6.42 -14.78 -2.66
CA PHE A 232 -7.24 -13.70 -2.12
C PHE A 232 -8.70 -13.75 -2.56
N GLY A 233 -9.12 -14.82 -3.24
CA GLY A 233 -10.46 -14.97 -3.81
C GLY A 233 -10.82 -13.83 -4.78
N MET A 234 -9.85 -13.37 -5.58
CA MET A 234 -10.05 -12.30 -6.56
C MET A 234 -10.48 -12.86 -7.91
N SER A 235 -11.35 -12.12 -8.60
CA SER A 235 -11.62 -12.41 -10.01
C SER A 235 -10.40 -12.03 -10.86
N ARG A 236 -10.02 -12.90 -11.79
CA ARG A 236 -9.02 -12.60 -12.82
C ARG A 236 -9.58 -11.66 -13.90
N ALA A 237 -10.90 -11.47 -13.96
CA ALA A 237 -11.55 -10.59 -14.93
C ALA A 237 -11.27 -9.12 -14.60
N ARG A 238 -10.85 -8.36 -15.62
CA ARG A 238 -10.54 -6.94 -15.48
C ARG A 238 -11.82 -6.12 -15.48
N ASP A 239 -12.00 -5.31 -14.44
CA ASP A 239 -13.03 -4.27 -14.39
C ASP A 239 -12.63 -3.06 -15.25
N TYR A 240 -13.42 -2.79 -16.29
CA TYR A 240 -13.25 -1.68 -17.22
C TYR A 240 -14.17 -0.48 -16.95
N SER A 241 -15.02 -0.53 -15.93
CA SER A 241 -16.04 0.50 -15.65
C SER A 241 -15.45 1.91 -15.52
N GLY A 242 -14.28 2.03 -14.87
CA GLY A 242 -13.56 3.29 -14.67
C GLY A 242 -12.57 3.68 -15.77
N TYR A 243 -12.52 2.97 -16.90
CA TYR A 243 -11.60 3.27 -18.01
C TYR A 243 -12.23 4.22 -19.03
N HIS A 244 -11.37 4.90 -19.81
CA HIS A 244 -11.82 5.71 -20.94
C HIS A 244 -12.50 4.81 -21.98
N GLN A 245 -13.82 4.93 -22.12
CA GLN A 245 -14.67 4.01 -22.88
C GLN A 245 -14.23 3.77 -24.34
N PRO A 246 -13.77 4.79 -25.10
CA PRO A 246 -13.23 4.57 -26.44
C PRO A 246 -12.02 3.61 -26.48
N TRP A 247 -11.18 3.61 -25.45
CA TRP A 247 -10.07 2.66 -25.33
C TRP A 247 -10.58 1.26 -24.99
N VAL A 248 -11.57 1.16 -24.09
CA VAL A 248 -12.18 -0.13 -23.69
C VAL A 248 -12.78 -0.85 -24.89
N ARG A 249 -13.59 -0.15 -25.70
CA ARG A 249 -14.25 -0.70 -26.89
C ARG A 249 -13.25 -1.35 -27.85
N ARG A 250 -12.14 -0.66 -28.13
CA ARG A 250 -11.04 -1.21 -28.94
C ARG A 250 -10.41 -2.45 -28.33
N GLN A 251 -10.26 -2.48 -27.00
CA GLN A 251 -9.62 -3.60 -26.29
C GLN A 251 -10.49 -4.87 -26.29
N ILE A 252 -11.82 -4.74 -26.27
CA ILE A 252 -12.76 -5.86 -26.26
C ILE A 252 -13.32 -6.21 -27.65
N GLY A 253 -12.76 -5.63 -28.72
CA GLY A 253 -13.14 -5.94 -30.10
C GLY A 253 -14.52 -5.43 -30.51
N LEU A 254 -15.16 -4.58 -29.69
CA LEU A 254 -16.39 -3.91 -30.05
C LEU A 254 -16.01 -2.66 -30.86
N GLY A 255 -16.14 -2.76 -32.18
CA GLY A 255 -16.02 -1.61 -33.09
C GLY A 255 -16.95 -0.47 -32.67
N TRP A 256 -16.63 0.74 -33.14
CA TRP A 256 -17.27 2.00 -32.77
C TRP A 256 -18.80 1.94 -32.67
#